data_AF-A0A9E2ZXY3-F1
#
_entry.id   AF-A0A9E2ZXY3-F1
#
_cell.length_a   1.000
_cell.length_b   1.000
_cell.length_c   1.000
_cell.angle_alpha   90.00
_cell.angle_beta   90.00
_cell.angle_gamma   90.00
#
_symmetry.space_group_name_H-M   'P 1'
#
loop_
_entity.id
_entity.type
_entity.pdbx_description
1 polymer ?
#
loop_
_entity_poly.entity_id
_entity_poly.type
_entity_poly.pdbx_seq_one_letter_code
_entity_poly.pdbx_strand_id
1 'polypeptide(L)' 'MFFVSFTRSASDIDAALWDACFPPPLEGRWWYETLERSRLEDQFSFLYAVLRKDGTAVGIAPAFVMR' A
#
# COMPACT_ATOMS: atom_id res chain seq x y z
N MET A 1 3.08 -14.29 15.73
CA MET A 1 4.32 -13.77 15.11
C MET A 1 3.96 -12.73 14.06
N PHE A 2 4.66 -11.59 14.05
CA PHE A 2 4.48 -10.56 13.03
C PHE A 2 5.55 -10.68 11.95
N PHE A 3 5.17 -10.39 10.71
CA PHE A 3 6.11 -10.24 9.60
C PHE A 3 5.61 -9.19 8.60
N VAL A 4 6.52 -8.65 7.81
CA VAL A 4 6.22 -7.66 6.78
C VAL A 4 6.62 -8.24 5.43
N SER A 5 5.71 -8.18 4.47
CA SER A 5 5.99 -8.41 3.05
C SER A 5 5.84 -7.11 2.28
N PHE A 6 6.56 -6.94 1.18
CA PHE A 6 6.46 -5.75 0.34
C PHE A 6 5.85 -6.08 -1.03
N THR A 7 5.01 -5.19 -1.54
CA THR A 7 4.56 -5.18 -2.93
C THR A 7 4.79 -3.80 -3.55
N ARG A 8 4.77 -3.71 -4.89
CA ARG A 8 5.01 -2.49 -5.66
C ARG A 8 3.75 -1.85 -6.22
N SER A 9 2.60 -2.51 -6.11
CA SER A 9 1.31 -1.93 -6.51
C SER A 9 0.30 -2.02 -5.37
N ALA A 10 -0.44 -0.93 -5.18
CA ALA A 10 -1.62 -0.87 -4.31
C ALA A 10 -2.69 -1.88 -4.73
N SER A 11 -2.76 -2.22 -6.02
CA SER A 11 -3.74 -3.16 -6.57
C SER A 11 -3.48 -4.63 -6.20
N ASP A 12 -2.25 -4.95 -5.77
CA ASP A 12 -1.87 -6.28 -5.27
C ASP A 12 -2.32 -6.53 -3.81
N ILE A 13 -2.84 -5.49 -3.14
CA ILE A 13 -3.34 -5.59 -1.77
C ILE A 13 -4.86 -5.72 -1.78
N ASP A 14 -5.38 -6.60 -0.93
CA ASP A 14 -6.82 -6.82 -0.76
C ASP A 14 -7.56 -5.50 -0.48
N ALA A 15 -8.64 -5.26 -1.23
CA ALA A 15 -9.47 -4.07 -1.09
C ALA A 15 -10.09 -3.96 0.32
N ALA A 16 -10.48 -5.07 0.94
CA ALA A 16 -11.04 -5.07 2.29
C ALA A 16 -10.00 -4.62 3.33
N LEU A 17 -8.71 -4.91 3.10
CA LEU A 17 -7.64 -4.42 3.96
C LEU A 17 -7.42 -2.92 3.79
N TRP A 18 -7.52 -2.40 2.56
CA TRP A 18 -7.51 -0.96 2.30
C TRP A 18 -8.65 -0.25 3.02
N ASP A 19 -9.88 -0.75 2.92
CA ASP A 19 -11.05 -0.15 3.57
C ASP A 19 -10.93 -0.15 5.11
N ALA A 20 -10.31 -1.19 5.67
CA ALA A 20 -10.07 -1.30 7.10
C ALA A 20 -8.95 -0.37 7.61
N CYS A 21 -7.86 -0.21 6.84
CA CYS A 21 -6.71 0.60 7.22
C CYS A 21 -6.88 2.09 6.90
N PHE A 22 -7.56 2.40 5.79
CA PHE A 22 -7.75 3.74 5.26
C PHE A 22 -9.23 3.95 4.89
N PRO A 23 -10.12 4.03 5.90
CA PRO A 23 -11.52 4.26 5.64
C PRO A 23 -11.75 5.67 5.06
N PRO A 24 -12.84 5.89 4.31
CA PRO A 24 -13.22 7.20 3.81
C PRO A 24 -13.27 8.28 4.91
N PRO A 25 -13.09 9.57 4.59
CA PRO A 25 -13.07 10.13 3.23
C PRO A 25 -11.69 10.59 2.73
N LEU A 26 -10.65 10.50 3.55
CA LEU A 26 -9.41 11.26 3.33
C LEU A 26 -8.41 10.53 2.43
N GLU A 27 -8.19 9.26 2.69
CA GLU A 27 -7.15 8.45 2.04
C GLU A 27 -7.73 7.08 1.70
N GLY A 28 -7.16 6.41 0.70
CA GLY A 28 -7.59 5.06 0.32
C GLY A 28 -6.91 4.56 -0.95
N ARG A 29 -7.23 3.32 -1.31
CA ARG A 29 -6.65 2.61 -2.47
C ARG A 29 -6.66 3.44 -3.75
N TRP A 30 -7.77 4.12 -4.04
CA TRP A 30 -7.95 4.90 -5.26
C TRP A 30 -6.92 6.02 -5.42
N TRP A 31 -6.47 6.62 -4.30
CA TRP A 31 -5.51 7.71 -4.32
C TRP A 31 -4.14 7.18 -4.73
N TYR A 32 -3.70 6.09 -4.10
CA TYR A 32 -2.44 5.42 -4.42
C TYR A 32 -2.40 4.89 -5.86
N GLU A 33 -3.46 4.22 -6.32
CA GLU A 33 -3.55 3.78 -7.71
C GLU A 33 -3.52 4.95 -8.70
N THR A 34 -4.08 6.11 -8.34
CA THR A 34 -4.03 7.31 -9.17
C THR A 34 -2.62 7.87 -9.23
N LEU A 35 -1.91 7.91 -8.10
CA LEU A 35 -0.53 8.38 -8.05
C LEU A 35 0.43 7.43 -8.78
N GLU A 36 0.24 6.11 -8.68
CA GLU A 36 0.99 5.11 -9.47
C GLU A 36 0.88 5.35 -10.97
N ARG A 37 -0.26 5.85 -11.45
CA ARG A 37 -0.49 6.17 -12.87
C ARG A 37 -0.05 7.58 -13.28
N SER A 38 0.42 8.40 -12.32
CA SER A 38 0.76 9.81 -12.54
C SER A 38 2.17 10.04 -13.10
N ARG A 39 2.88 8.96 -13.47
CA ARG A 39 4.22 8.99 -14.07
C ARG A 39 5.26 9.74 -13.22
N LEU A 40 5.28 9.41 -11.92
CA LEU A 40 6.17 10.02 -10.93
C LEU A 40 7.48 9.24 -10.75
N GLU A 41 7.76 8.26 -11.62
CA GLU A 41 8.81 7.26 -11.39
C GLU A 41 10.20 7.87 -11.32
N ASP A 42 10.44 9.02 -11.94
CA ASP A 42 11.71 9.74 -11.91
C ASP A 42 12.06 10.32 -10.54
N GLN A 43 11.08 10.49 -9.64
CA GLN A 43 11.29 11.04 -8.28
C GLN A 43 11.41 9.93 -7.23
N PHE A 44 10.55 8.92 -7.33
CA PHE A 44 10.52 7.78 -6.41
C PHE A 44 9.76 6.62 -7.04
N SER A 45 9.82 5.45 -6.42
CA SER A 45 8.96 4.31 -6.78
C SER A 45 8.08 3.93 -5.59
N PHE A 46 6.81 3.61 -5.89
CA PHE A 46 5.87 3.13 -4.89
C PHE A 46 6.29 1.77 -4.34
N LEU A 47 6.12 1.61 -3.03
CA LEU A 47 6.31 0.36 -2.30
C LEU A 47 5.26 0.31 -1.19
N TYR A 48 4.74 -0.86 -0.88
CA TYR A 48 3.74 -1.02 0.15
C TYR A 48 4.16 -2.16 1.06
N ALA A 49 4.35 -1.86 2.35
CA ALA A 49 4.47 -2.89 3.37
C ALA A 49 3.09 -3.41 3.73
N VAL A 50 2.93 -4.73 3.69
CA VAL A 50 1.76 -5.44 4.22
C VAL A 50 2.19 -6.15 5.49
N LEU A 51 1.67 -5.67 6.62
CA LEU A 51 1.88 -6.28 7.93
C LEU A 51 0.99 -7.51 8.06
N ARG A 52 1.59 -8.63 8.45
CA ARG A 52 0.88 -9.88 8.69
C ARG A 52 1.10 -10.36 10.12
N LYS A 53 0.03 -10.82 10.75
CA LYS A 53 0.02 -11.48 12.06
C LYS A 53 -0.47 -12.91 11.85
N ASP A 54 0.39 -13.87 12.13
CA ASP A 54 0.07 -15.31 12.03
C ASP A 54 -0.51 -15.69 10.64
N GLY A 55 0.05 -15.09 9.57
CA GLY A 55 -0.34 -15.32 8.17
C GLY A 55 -1.41 -14.36 7.64
N THR A 56 -2.24 -13.80 8.51
CA THR A 56 -3.32 -12.87 8.15
C THR A 56 -2.79 -11.46 7.96
N ALA A 57 -3.17 -10.79 6.88
CA ALA A 57 -2.84 -9.38 6.67
C ALA A 57 -3.69 -8.49 7.59
N VAL A 58 -3.03 -7.57 8.30
CA VAL A 58 -3.64 -6.76 9.38
C VAL A 58 -3.27 -5.29 9.31
N GLY A 59 -2.41 -4.90 8.37
CA GLY A 59 -1.99 -3.51 8.23
C GLY A 59 -1.32 -3.25 6.88
N ILE A 60 -1.39 -2.00 6.45
CA ILE A 60 -0.72 -1.50 5.25
C ILE A 60 0.10 -0.28 5.69
N ALA A 61 1.34 -0.19 5.20
CA ALA A 61 2.16 1.00 5.32
C ALA A 61 2.66 1.40 3.92
N PRO A 62 2.10 2.48 3.34
CA PRO A 62 2.63 3.08 2.12
C PRO A 62 4.06 3.56 2.36
N ALA A 63 4.94 3.25 1.42
CA ALA A 63 6.35 3.57 1.46
C ALA A 63 6.83 4.00 0.06
N PHE A 64 7.95 4.69 0.04
CA PHE A 64 8.56 5.20 -1.18
C PHE A 64 10.02 4.81 -1.20
N VAL A 65 10.47 4.28 -2.33
CA VAL A 65 11.89 4.09 -2.58
C VAL A 65 12.39 5.33 -3.31
N MET A 66 13.20 6.13 -2.62
CA MET A 66 13.85 7.30 -3.20
C MET A 66 14.95 6.89 -4.16
N ARG A 67 15.20 7.72 -5.18
CA ARG A 67 16.32 7.56 -6.11
C ARG A 67 17.45 8.53 -5.79
#